data_AF-A0AAW4BS98-F1
#
_entry.id   AF-A0AAW4BS98-F1
#
_cell.length_a   1.000
_cell.length_b   1.000
_cell.length_c   1.000
_cell.angle_alpha   90.00
_cell.angle_beta   90.00
_cell.angle_gamma   90.00
#
_symmetry.space_group_name_H-M   'P 1'
#
loop_
_entity.id
_entity.type
_entity.pdbx_description
1 polymer ?
#
loop_
_entity_poly.entity_id
_entity_poly.type
_entity_poly.pdbx_seq_one_letter_code
_entity_poly.pdbx_strand_id
1 'polypeptide(L)' 'MHIHFIIHEHFEAPGAYESWAKTRGHSTGYSRVYDGDSLPEKVDDIDFLIVMGG' A
#
# COMPACT_ATOMS: atom_id res chain seq x y z
N MET A 1 -6.41 7.84 8.64
CA MET A 1 -5.19 7.02 8.63
C MET A 1 -4.60 7.06 7.24
N HIS A 2 -3.28 7.09 7.16
CA HIS A 2 -2.52 6.81 5.96
C HIS A 2 -2.13 5.33 5.92
N ILE A 3 -2.68 4.61 4.95
CA ILE A 3 -2.43 3.19 4.75
C ILE A 3 -1.46 3.04 3.58
N HIS A 4 -0.30 2.42 3.80
CA HIS A 4 0.69 2.20 2.74
C HIS A 4 0.70 0.73 2.30
N PHE A 5 0.67 0.50 0.99
CA PHE A 5 0.73 -0.84 0.38
C PHE A 5 2.12 -1.10 -0.23
N ILE A 6 2.72 -2.24 0.09
CA ILE A 6 3.85 -2.78 -0.67
C ILE A 6 3.31 -3.86 -1.62
N ILE A 7 3.49 -3.67 -2.93
CA ILE A 7 2.96 -4.55 -3.98
C ILE A 7 4.12 -5.21 -4.71
N HIS A 8 4.19 -6.55 -4.63
CA HIS A 8 5.31 -7.32 -5.16
C HIS A 8 5.20 -7.64 -6.64
N GLU A 9 3.99 -7.75 -7.19
CA GLU A 9 3.75 -8.06 -8.60
C GLU A 9 2.53 -7.31 -9.16
N HIS A 10 2.50 -7.10 -10.49
CA HIS A 10 1.44 -6.30 -11.13
C HIS A 10 0.03 -6.85 -10.91
N PHE A 11 -0.10 -8.18 -10.82
CA PHE A 11 -1.38 -8.86 -10.61
C PHE A 11 -1.82 -8.93 -9.15
N GLU A 12 -0.97 -8.49 -8.20
CA GLU A 12 -1.26 -8.51 -6.77
C GLU A 12 -1.84 -7.20 -6.25
N ALA A 13 -2.86 -6.70 -6.95
CA ALA A 13 -3.51 -5.47 -6.56
C ALA A 13 -4.10 -5.56 -5.13
N PRO A 14 -4.09 -4.45 -4.35
CA PRO A 14 -4.66 -4.38 -3.00
C PRO A 14 -6.13 -4.79 -2.85
N GLY A 15 -6.90 -4.79 -3.95
CA GLY A 15 -8.25 -5.35 -4.02
C GLY A 15 -9.20 -4.85 -2.92
N ALA A 16 -9.73 -5.80 -2.14
CA ALA A 16 -10.68 -5.49 -1.07
C ALA A 16 -10.09 -4.55 0.00
N TYR A 17 -8.78 -4.59 0.26
CA TYR A 17 -8.13 -3.72 1.25
C TYR A 17 -8.16 -2.25 0.83
N GLU A 18 -7.86 -1.95 -0.43
CA GLU A 18 -7.93 -0.58 -0.96
C GLU A 18 -9.38 -0.08 -1.00
N SER A 19 -10.32 -0.96 -1.37
CA SER A 19 -11.75 -0.62 -1.36
C SER A 19 -12.24 -0.30 0.05
N TRP A 20 -11.83 -1.09 1.04
CA TRP A 20 -12.10 -0.84 2.45
C TRP A 20 -11.49 0.48 2.93
N ALA A 21 -10.23 0.76 2.59
CA ALA A 21 -9.55 2.01 2.94
C ALA A 21 -10.29 3.24 2.38
N LYS A 22 -10.65 3.20 1.09
CA LYS A 22 -11.38 4.28 0.41
C LYS A 22 -12.77 4.50 1.02
N THR A 23 -13.53 3.44 1.25
CA THR A 23 -14.89 3.54 1.82
C THR A 23 -14.92 4.07 3.25
N ARG A 24 -13.81 3.91 4.00
CA ARG A 24 -13.63 4.46 5.35
C ARG A 24 -12.98 5.85 5.37
N GLY A 25 -12.68 6.45 4.22
CA GLY A 25 -12.07 7.77 4.12
C GLY A 25 -10.61 7.81 4.56
N HIS A 26 -9.88 6.70 4.43
CA HIS A 26 -8.44 6.65 4.67
C HIS A 26 -7.65 7.05 3.41
N SER A 27 -6.49 7.69 3.59
CA SER A 27 -5.57 7.95 2.48
C SER A 27 -4.73 6.70 2.21
N THR A 28 -4.26 6.55 0.97
CA THR A 28 -3.48 5.37 0.56
C THR A 28 -2.18 5.78 -0.12
N GLY A 29 -1.10 5.09 0.21
CA GLY A 29 0.21 5.16 -0.43
C GLY A 29 0.62 3.80 -1.00
N TYR A 30 1.56 3.78 -1.96
CA TYR A 30 1.94 2.56 -2.67
C TYR A 30 3.46 2.54 -2.94
N SER A 31 4.07 1.37 -2.79
CA SER A 31 5.38 1.03 -3.37
C SER A 31 5.20 -0.20 -4.25
N ARG A 32 5.19 0.00 -5.58
CA ARG A 32 5.16 -1.08 -6.57
C ARG A 32 6.59 -1.55 -6.82
N VAL A 33 7.07 -2.48 -6.01
CA VAL A 33 8.47 -2.91 -6.10
C VAL A 33 8.80 -3.59 -7.42
N TYR A 34 7.82 -4.23 -8.07
CA TYR A 34 7.96 -4.77 -9.42
C TYR A 34 8.22 -3.69 -10.49
N ASP A 35 7.81 -2.45 -10.22
CA ASP A 35 7.97 -1.30 -11.13
C ASP A 35 9.18 -0.43 -10.72
N GLY A 36 10.01 -0.90 -9.79
CA GLY A 36 11.19 -0.20 -9.32
C GLY A 36 10.92 0.92 -8.31
N ASP A 37 9.69 1.05 -7.77
CA ASP A 37 9.41 1.99 -6.69
C ASP A 37 10.28 1.66 -5.46
N SER A 38 10.86 2.70 -4.86
CA SER A 38 11.57 2.56 -3.59
C SER A 38 10.60 2.31 -2.44
N LEU A 39 11.05 1.55 -1.43
CA LEU A 39 10.33 1.43 -0.17
C LEU A 39 10.39 2.75 0.60
N PRO A 40 9.38 3.05 1.46
CA PRO A 40 9.44 4.22 2.33
C PRO A 40 10.67 4.15 3.24
N GLU A 41 11.47 5.21 3.27
CA GLU A 41 12.65 5.30 4.15
C GLU A 41 12.26 5.54 5.63
N LYS A 42 11.04 6.05 5.84
CA LYS A 42 10.52 6.44 7.15
C LYS A 42 9.07 6.00 7.29
N VAL A 43 8.63 5.85 8.54
CA VAL A 43 7.28 5.40 8.90
C VAL A 43 6.44 6.50 9.55
N ASP A 44 6.99 7.71 9.73
CA ASP A 44 6.34 8.80 10.45
C ASP A 44 4.97 9.17 9.87
N ASP A 45 4.80 9.01 8.55
CA ASP A 45 3.55 9.30 7.84
C ASP A 45 2.66 8.06 7.62
N ILE A 46 3.04 6.87 8.11
CA ILE A 46 2.32 5.61 7.89
C ILE A 46 1.62 5.16 9.18
N ASP A 47 0.28 5.21 9.18
CA ASP A 47 -0.54 4.71 10.29
C ASP A 47 -0.75 3.19 10.21
N PHE A 48 -0.74 2.61 9.00
CA PHE A 48 -0.94 1.19 8.78
C PHE A 48 -0.23 0.70 7.51
N LEU A 49 0.66 -0.28 7.64
CA LEU A 49 1.37 -0.91 6.53
C LEU A 49 0.71 -2.25 6.15
N ILE A 50 0.43 -2.45 4.86
CA ILE A 50 -0.04 -3.72 4.30
C ILE A 50 0.97 -4.20 3.26
N VAL A 51 1.43 -5.44 3.43
CA VAL A 51 2.35 -6.11 2.51
C VAL A 51 1.54 -7.15 1.74
N MET A 52 1.49 -7.00 0.41
CA MET A 52 0.77 -7.93 -0.48
C MET A 52 1.54 -9.25 -0.61
N GLY A 53 0.96 -10.22 -1.34
CA GLY A 53 1.49 -11.57 -1.53
C GLY A 53 2.77 -11.66 -2.38
N GLY A 54 2.92 -12.69 -3.21
CA GLY A 54 3.94 -12.77 -4.26
C GLY A 54 3.60 -13.85 -5.28
#